data_AF-A0A7Y4R0V4-F1
#
_entry.id   AF-A0A7Y4R0V4-F1
#
_cell.length_a   1.000
_cell.length_b   1.000
_cell.length_c   1.000
_cell.angle_alpha   90.00
_cell.angle_beta   90.00
_cell.angle_gamma   90.00
#
_symmetry.space_group_name_H-M   'P 1'
#
loop_
_entity.id
_entity.type
_entity.pdbx_description
1 polymer ?
#
loop_
_entity_poly.entity_id
_entity_poly.type
_entity_poly.pdbx_seq_one_letter_code
_entity_poly.pdbx_strand_id
1 'polypeptide(L)' 'PMKSLKTLSEFDFDQAYLRAKTGNFEGLTFKVIHAQDLLREKEATNRPKDQGDIEHLRNLEE' A
#
# COMPACT_ATOMS: atom_id res chain seq x y z
N PRO A 1 8.37 16.04 -19.40
CA PRO A 1 7.70 14.72 -19.51
C PRO A 1 6.73 14.52 -18.34
N MET A 2 5.43 14.48 -18.62
CA MET A 2 4.39 14.22 -17.62
C MET A 2 4.65 12.83 -17.02
N LYS A 3 5.05 12.77 -15.75
CA LYS A 3 5.19 11.49 -15.04
C LYS A 3 3.81 10.85 -15.02
N SER A 4 3.62 9.78 -15.80
CA SER A 4 2.48 8.89 -15.68
C SER A 4 2.36 8.52 -14.20
N LEU A 5 1.32 9.06 -13.55
CA LEU A 5 0.79 8.46 -12.33
C LEU A 5 0.32 7.09 -12.78
N LYS A 6 1.14 6.05 -12.58
CA LYS A 6 0.65 4.68 -12.55
C LYS A 6 -0.38 4.68 -11.42
N THR A 7 -1.63 4.90 -11.79
CA THR A 7 -2.81 4.69 -10.97
C THR A 7 -2.86 3.19 -10.71
N LEU A 8 -3.07 2.79 -9.45
CA LEU A 8 -3.59 1.47 -9.12
C LEU A 8 -4.70 1.15 -10.14
N SER A 9 -4.69 -0.05 -10.72
CA SER A 9 -5.84 -0.44 -11.52
C SER A 9 -7.07 -0.43 -10.60
N GLU A 10 -8.25 -0.03 -11.11
CA GLU A 10 -9.47 0.02 -10.30
C GLU A 10 -9.74 -1.34 -9.61
N PHE A 11 -9.38 -2.44 -10.31
CA PHE A 11 -9.42 -3.79 -9.77
C PHE A 11 -8.49 -4.00 -8.56
N ASP A 12 -7.28 -3.46 -8.58
CA ASP A 12 -6.33 -3.58 -7.46
C ASP A 12 -6.79 -2.76 -6.24
N PHE A 13 -7.45 -1.62 -6.47
CA PHE A 13 -8.01 -0.80 -5.38
C PHE A 13 -9.15 -1.51 -4.66
N ASP A 14 -10.16 -2.00 -5.38
CA ASP A 14 -11.32 -2.65 -4.76
C ASP A 14 -10.90 -3.87 -3.94
N GLN A 15 -9.97 -4.65 -4.49
CA GLN A 15 -9.43 -5.83 -3.82
C GLN A 15 -8.60 -5.45 -2.57
N ALA A 16 -7.79 -4.40 -2.63
CA ALA A 16 -7.07 -3.89 -1.46
C ALA A 16 -8.03 -3.31 -0.40
N TYR A 17 -9.10 -2.65 -0.82
CA TYR A 17 -10.11 -2.07 0.07
C TYR A 17 -10.91 -3.16 0.80
N LEU A 18 -11.30 -4.23 0.11
CA LEU A 18 -11.98 -5.38 0.71
C LEU A 18 -11.13 -6.08 1.78
N ARG A 19 -9.80 -6.13 1.58
CA ARG A 19 -8.85 -6.69 2.56
C ARG A 19 -8.50 -5.72 3.69
N ALA A 20 -8.80 -4.43 3.57
CA ALA A 20 -8.36 -3.43 4.53
C ALA A 20 -8.94 -3.65 5.93
N LYS A 21 -8.06 -3.62 6.93
CA LYS A 21 -8.40 -3.70 8.35
C LYS A 21 -9.03 -2.37 8.81
N THR A 22 -9.97 -2.45 9.75
CA THR A 22 -10.52 -1.26 10.39
C THR A 22 -9.62 -0.87 11.57
N GLY A 23 -8.99 0.29 11.49
CA GLY A 23 -8.23 0.91 12.58
C GLY A 23 -9.09 1.90 13.37
N ASN A 24 -8.69 2.16 14.60
CA ASN A 24 -9.26 3.22 15.43
C ASN A 24 -8.11 4.02 16.07
N PHE A 25 -8.19 5.35 15.99
CA PHE A 25 -7.27 6.26 16.66
C PHE A 25 -8.06 7.45 17.18
N GLU A 26 -7.99 7.71 18.49
CA GLU A 26 -8.71 8.82 19.14
C GLU A 26 -10.22 8.84 18.83
N GLY A 27 -10.84 7.65 18.71
CA GLY A 27 -12.26 7.51 18.39
C GLY A 27 -12.59 7.67 16.90
N LEU A 28 -11.64 8.06 16.06
CA LEU A 28 -11.80 8.09 14.61
C LEU A 28 -11.54 6.70 14.03
N THR A 29 -12.51 6.20 13.27
CA THR A 29 -12.42 4.91 12.61
C THR A 29 -12.00 5.10 11.16
N PHE A 30 -10.97 4.38 10.72
CA PHE A 30 -10.44 4.46 9.36
C PHE A 30 -10.03 3.09 8.82
N LYS A 31 -9.92 2.99 7.50
CA LYS A 31 -9.45 1.77 6.83
C LYS A 31 -7.94 1.83 6.65
N VAL A 32 -7.26 0.74 6.99
CA VAL A 32 -5.81 0.57 6.85
C VAL A 32 -5.57 -0.64 5.95
N ILE A 33 -4.84 -0.44 4.87
CA ILE A 33 -4.44 -1.52 3.96
C ILE A 33 -3.45 -2.47 4.65
N HIS A 34 -3.39 -3.72 4.19
CA HIS A 34 -2.38 -4.65 4.68
C HIS A 34 -0.96 -4.27 4.24
N ALA A 35 0.03 -4.58 5.06
CA ALA A 35 1.44 -4.34 4.74
C ALA A 35 1.85 -5.04 3.43
N GLN A 36 1.31 -6.25 3.19
CA GLN A 36 1.54 -6.99 1.95
C GLN A 36 0.97 -6.29 0.70
N ASP A 37 -0.18 -5.64 0.82
CA ASP A 37 -0.76 -4.89 -0.30
C ASP A 37 0.05 -3.63 -0.59
N LEU A 38 0.54 -2.95 0.45
CA LEU A 38 1.48 -1.83 0.31
C LEU A 38 2.81 -2.25 -0.33
N LEU A 39 3.35 -3.41 0.06
CA LEU A 39 4.57 -3.97 -0.51
C LEU A 39 4.40 -4.26 -2.00
N ARG A 40 3.31 -4.95 -2.40
CA ARG A 40 3.00 -5.25 -3.81
C ARG A 40 2.98 -3.99 -4.67
N GLU A 41 2.33 -2.93 -4.18
CA GLU A 41 2.25 -1.67 -4.91
C GLU A 41 3.63 -1.01 -5.08
N LYS A 42 4.42 -0.99 -4.00
CA LYS A 42 5.78 -0.43 -4.04
C LYS A 42 6.70 -1.21 -4.98
N GLU A 43 6.62 -2.53 -4.99
CA GLU A 43 7.35 -3.39 -5.92
C GLU A 43 6.89 -3.20 -7.38
N ALA A 44 5.59 -3.06 -7.63
CA ALA A 44 5.04 -2.84 -8.97
C ALA A 44 5.44 -1.46 -9.54
N THR A 45 5.54 -0.44 -8.69
CA THR A 45 5.94 0.90 -9.10
C THR A 45 7.47 1.05 -9.19
N ASN A 46 8.20 0.31 -8.35
CA ASN A 46 9.66 0.21 -8.26
C ASN A 46 10.39 1.57 -8.35
N ARG A 47 9.90 2.57 -7.62
CA ARG A 47 10.54 3.90 -7.66
C ARG A 47 11.76 3.90 -6.74
N PRO A 48 12.82 4.68 -7.03
CA PRO A 48 14.01 4.74 -6.18
C PRO A 48 13.70 5.10 -4.72
N LYS A 49 12.71 5.98 -4.49
CA LYS A 49 12.28 6.36 -3.13
C LYS A 49 11.57 5.25 -2.36
N ASP A 50 11.07 4.22 -3.04
CA ASP A 50 10.32 3.12 -2.42
C ASP A 50 11.25 1.99 -1.95
N GLN A 51 12.55 1.99 -2.30
CA GLN A 51 13.46 0.88 -1.96
C GLN A 51 13.60 0.66 -0.45
N GLY A 52 13.79 1.73 0.32
CA GLY A 52 13.88 1.61 1.78
C GLY A 52 12.59 1.11 2.42
N ASP A 53 11.44 1.52 1.87
CA ASP A 53 10.13 1.04 2.34
C ASP A 53 9.93 -0.44 2.00
N ILE A 54 10.34 -0.89 0.80
CA ILE A 54 10.26 -2.30 0.38
C ILE A 54 11.11 -3.17 1.32
N GLU A 55 12.35 -2.75 1.61
CA GLU A 55 13.22 -3.45 2.54
C GLU A 55 12.62 -3.54 3.94
N HIS A 56 12.05 -2.45 4.45
CA HIS A 56 11.38 -2.45 5.74
C HIS A 56 10.16 -3.38 5.76
N LEU A 57 9.29 -3.28 4.76
CA LEU A 57 8.05 -4.05 4.67
C LEU A 57 8.29 -5.56 4.48
N ARG A 58 9.38 -5.96 3.82
CA ARG A 58 9.77 -7.38 3.69
C ARG A 58 10.19 -8.01 5.01
N ASN A 59 10.70 -7.20 5.94
CA ASN A 59 11.17 -7.64 7.25
C ASN A 59 10.12 -7.42 8.35
N LEU A 60 8.92 -6.96 7.99
CA LEU A 60 7.85 -6.73 8.94
C LEU A 60 7.19 -8.08 9.29
N GLU A 61 7.30 -8.50 10.55
CA GLU A 61 6.50 -9.61 11.09
C GLU A 61 5.15 -9.02 11.56
N GLU A 62 4.03 -9.43 10.92
CA GLU A 62 2.65 -9.06 11.31
C GLU A 62 2.15 -9.87 12.52
#